data_AF-A0A9D2QK24-F1
#
_entry.id   AF-A0A9D2QK24-F1
#
_cell.length_a   1.000
_cell.length_b   1.000
_cell.length_c   1.000
_cell.angle_alpha   90.00
_cell.angle_beta   90.00
_cell.angle_gamma   90.00
#
_symmetry.space_group_name_H-M   'P 1'
#
loop_
_entity.id
_entity.type
_entity.pdbx_description
1 polymer ?
#
loop_
_entity_poly.entity_id
_entity_poly.type
_entity_poly.pdbx_seq_one_letter_code
_entity_poly.pdbx_strand_id
1 'polypeptide(L)'
;MTIQEERTPERTCRRCLLYEMAESAEYRNLYAYIEGLEEGIRAPGDLYEKRLAHCKNCDLLLSGMCRACGCFVELRAAIAANRCPYEKW
;
A
#
# COMPACT_ATOMS: atom_id res chain seq x y z
N MET A 1 33.58 25.53 1.92
CA MET A 1 32.98 25.29 0.59
C MET A 1 32.32 23.93 0.63
N THR A 2 31.00 23.99 0.54
CA THR A 2 29.95 22.96 0.46
C THR A 2 30.42 21.50 0.29
N ILE A 3 30.23 20.71 1.35
CA ILE A 3 30.15 19.25 1.27
C ILE A 3 28.87 18.96 0.47
N GLN A 4 29.01 18.49 -0.77
CA GLN A 4 27.89 18.05 -1.58
C GLN A 4 27.44 16.70 -1.04
N GLU A 5 26.29 16.72 -0.37
CA GLU A 5 25.57 15.55 0.12
C GLU A 5 25.25 14.63 -1.07
N GLU A 6 26.00 13.52 -1.16
CA GLU A 6 25.75 12.48 -2.13
C GLU A 6 24.39 11.86 -1.81
N ARG A 7 23.35 12.29 -2.54
CA ARG A 7 22.04 11.64 -2.55
C ARG A 7 22.23 10.21 -3.01
N THR A 8 22.41 9.30 -2.06
CA THR A 8 22.31 7.85 -2.29
C THR A 8 21.01 7.62 -3.07
N PRO A 9 21.03 6.88 -4.19
CA PRO A 9 19.79 6.48 -4.84
C PRO A 9 19.04 5.64 -3.81
N GLU A 10 18.01 6.25 -3.22
CA GLU A 10 17.05 5.63 -2.34
C GLU A 10 16.59 4.34 -3.02
N ARG A 11 17.10 3.20 -2.52
CA ARG A 11 16.78 1.88 -3.05
C ARG A 11 15.35 1.58 -2.63
N THR A 12 14.39 2.18 -3.33
CA THR A 12 12.98 1.99 -3.07
C THR A 12 12.65 0.53 -3.35
N CYS A 13 12.32 -0.18 -2.28
CA CYS A 13 11.84 -1.54 -2.33
C CYS A 13 10.56 -1.58 -3.18
N ARG A 14 10.67 -2.16 -4.38
CA ARG A 14 9.52 -2.30 -5.30
C ARG A 14 8.41 -3.19 -4.75
N ARG A 15 8.67 -3.92 -3.68
CA ARG A 15 7.73 -4.85 -3.07
C ARG A 15 7.15 -4.37 -1.75
N CYS A 16 7.55 -3.18 -1.31
CA CYS A 16 7.11 -2.65 -0.03
C CYS A 16 5.73 -2.01 -0.17
N LEU A 17 5.01 -1.97 0.95
CA LEU A 17 3.74 -1.27 1.07
C LEU A 17 3.96 0.23 1.00
N LEU A 18 2.89 0.99 0.75
CA LEU A 18 2.98 2.46 0.67
C LEU A 18 3.41 3.03 2.01
N TYR A 19 3.05 2.37 3.12
CA TYR A 19 3.34 2.85 4.48
C TYR A 19 4.84 2.92 4.71
N GLU A 20 5.53 1.90 4.18
CA GLU A 20 6.99 1.75 4.26
C GLU A 20 7.71 2.75 3.34
N MET A 21 6.97 3.47 2.48
CA MET A 21 7.48 4.46 1.51
C MET A 21 6.96 5.89 1.77
N ALA A 22 6.18 6.11 2.84
CA ALA A 22 5.27 7.25 3.02
C ALA A 22 5.94 8.62 3.30
N GLU A 23 7.11 8.91 2.73
CA GLU A 23 7.76 10.22 2.85
C GLU A 23 7.15 11.27 1.90
N SER A 24 6.44 10.85 0.86
CA SER A 24 5.85 11.76 -0.13
C SER A 24 4.45 12.28 0.30
N ALA A 25 4.11 13.52 -0.10
CA ALA A 25 2.84 14.16 0.27
C ALA A 25 1.61 13.43 -0.31
N GLU A 26 1.78 12.74 -1.43
CA GLU A 26 0.77 11.95 -2.11
C GLU A 26 0.30 10.78 -1.23
N TYR A 27 1.21 10.14 -0.50
CA TYR A 27 0.89 8.99 0.35
C TYR A 27 0.13 9.40 1.62
N ARG A 28 0.41 10.57 2.19
CA ARG A 28 -0.29 11.06 3.39
C ARG A 28 -1.80 11.20 3.19
N ASN A 29 -2.22 11.70 2.04
CA ASN A 29 -3.65 11.86 1.73
C ASN A 29 -4.37 10.51 1.60
N LEU A 30 -3.69 9.50 1.07
CA LEU A 30 -4.25 8.14 0.97
C LEU A 30 -4.47 7.51 2.35
N TYR A 31 -3.52 7.68 3.27
CA TYR A 31 -3.66 7.18 4.64
C TYR A 31 -4.82 7.85 5.37
N ALA A 32 -4.90 9.18 5.29
CA ALA A 32 -6.01 9.92 5.88
C ALA A 32 -7.36 9.43 5.32
N TYR A 33 -7.42 9.09 4.04
CA TYR A 33 -8.62 8.51 3.43
C TYR A 33 -8.94 7.12 4.00
N ILE A 34 -7.95 6.22 4.11
CA ILE A 34 -8.14 4.87 4.68
C ILE A 34 -8.57 4.93 6.15
N GLU A 35 -7.99 5.84 6.93
CA GLU A 35 -8.33 6.04 8.34
C GLU A 35 -9.73 6.65 8.52
N GLY A 36 -10.15 7.50 7.58
CA GLY A 36 -11.49 8.11 7.55
C GLY A 36 -12.60 7.21 7.00
N LEU A 37 -12.31 5.97 6.60
CA LEU A 37 -13.34 5.03 6.15
C LEU A 37 -14.29 4.68 7.30
N GLU A 38 -15.60 4.77 7.03
CA GLU A 38 -16.63 4.35 7.97
C GLU A 38 -16.48 2.86 8.34
N GLU A 39 -16.77 2.51 9.59
CA GLU A 39 -16.60 1.13 10.10
C GLU A 39 -17.38 0.09 9.28
N GLY A 40 -18.56 0.44 8.74
CA GLY A 40 -19.35 -0.46 7.89
C GLY A 40 -18.74 -0.75 6.51
N ILE A 41 -17.84 0.11 6.04
CA ILE A 41 -17.13 -0.05 4.77
C ILE A 41 -15.76 -0.70 5.01
N ARG A 42 -15.15 -0.44 6.17
CA ARG A 42 -13.80 -0.89 6.50
C ARG A 42 -13.76 -2.40 6.77
N ALA A 43 -12.76 -3.06 6.23
CA ALA A 43 -12.45 -4.43 6.56
C ALA A 43 -12.02 -4.53 8.04
N PRO A 44 -12.43 -5.58 8.77
CA PRO A 44 -11.88 -5.87 10.09
C PRO A 44 -10.35 -5.90 10.07
N GLY A 45 -9.71 -5.49 11.16
CA GLY A 45 -8.25 -5.37 11.23
C GLY A 45 -7.53 -6.67 10.88
N ASP A 46 -8.01 -7.81 11.40
CA ASP A 46 -7.44 -9.12 11.12
C ASP A 46 -7.56 -9.52 9.64
N LEU A 47 -8.70 -9.20 9.00
CA LEU A 47 -8.91 -9.42 7.58
C LEU A 47 -8.00 -8.52 6.74
N TYR A 48 -7.86 -7.26 7.14
CA TYR A 48 -6.97 -6.30 6.49
C TYR A 48 -5.52 -6.78 6.50
N GLU A 49 -5.02 -7.20 7.65
CA GLU A 49 -3.65 -7.72 7.81
C GLU A 49 -3.42 -8.99 6.97
N LYS A 50 -4.38 -9.93 6.97
CA LYS A 50 -4.32 -11.14 6.13
C LYS A 50 -4.21 -10.80 4.65
N ARG A 51 -5.04 -9.87 4.16
CA ARG A 51 -5.01 -9.41 2.76
C ARG A 51 -3.67 -8.77 2.40
N LEU A 52 -3.12 -7.94 3.29
CA LEU A 52 -1.81 -7.33 3.08
C LEU A 52 -0.68 -8.34 3.07
N ALA A 53 -0.71 -9.35 3.93
CA ALA A 53 0.29 -10.42 3.94
C ALA A 53 0.34 -11.17 2.60
N HIS A 54 -0.83 -11.41 1.97
CA HIS A 54 -0.87 -11.95 0.61
C HIS A 54 -0.28 -10.99 -0.41
N CYS A 55 -0.62 -9.70 -0.35
CA CYS A 55 -0.09 -8.69 -1.28
C CYS A 55 1.43 -8.52 -1.16
N LYS A 56 2.01 -8.53 0.05
CA LYS A 56 3.46 -8.43 0.28
C LYS A 56 4.24 -9.53 -0.46
N ASN A 57 3.66 -10.74 -0.55
CA ASN A 57 4.26 -11.87 -1.24
C ASN A 57 3.88 -11.96 -2.73
N CYS A 58 2.98 -11.11 -3.23
CA CYS A 58 2.39 -11.24 -4.57
C CYS A 58 3.22 -10.58 -5.69
N ASP A 59 3.56 -11.32 -6.76
CA ASP A 59 4.39 -10.89 -7.91
C ASP A 59 3.94 -9.62 -8.64
N LEU A 60 2.70 -9.24 -8.41
CA LEU A 60 2.08 -8.08 -9.01
C LEU A 60 2.15 -6.84 -8.13
N LEU A 61 2.61 -6.93 -6.88
CA LEU A 61 2.89 -5.76 -6.05
C LEU A 61 4.13 -5.04 -6.58
N LEU A 62 3.91 -3.77 -6.95
CA LEU A 62 4.93 -2.82 -7.38
C LEU A 62 4.69 -1.46 -6.70
N SER A 63 5.60 -1.06 -5.82
CA SER A 63 5.58 0.25 -5.13
C SER A 63 4.22 0.54 -4.48
N GLY A 64 3.70 -0.42 -3.71
CA GLY A 64 2.39 -0.27 -3.05
C GLY A 64 1.16 -0.39 -3.95
N MET A 65 1.33 -0.57 -5.26
CA MET A 65 0.23 -0.76 -6.22
C MET A 65 0.18 -2.19 -6.75
N CYS A 66 -1.03 -2.69 -6.98
CA CYS A 66 -1.25 -3.96 -7.65
C CYS A 66 -1.24 -3.75 -9.16
N ARG A 67 -0.28 -4.35 -9.87
CA ARG A 67 -0.21 -4.29 -11.34
C ARG A 67 -1.35 -5.01 -12.07
N ALA A 68 -2.13 -5.83 -11.36
CA ALA A 68 -3.31 -6.49 -11.92
C ALA A 68 -4.48 -5.54 -12.15
N CYS A 69 -4.76 -4.69 -11.16
CA CYS A 69 -5.94 -3.83 -11.14
C CYS A 69 -5.61 -2.33 -11.09
N GLY A 70 -4.34 -1.95 -10.95
CA GLY A 70 -3.89 -0.57 -10.85
C GLY A 70 -4.22 0.12 -9.52
N CYS A 71 -4.82 -0.58 -8.55
CA CYS A 71 -5.16 0.01 -7.25
C CYS A 71 -4.00 -0.07 -6.26
N PHE A 72 -3.98 0.87 -5.31
CA PHE A 72 -3.19 0.76 -4.09
C PHE A 72 -3.64 -0.45 -3.26
N VAL A 73 -2.69 -1.31 -2.87
CA VAL A 73 -3.03 -2.57 -2.19
C VAL A 73 -3.61 -2.33 -0.80
N GLU A 74 -3.12 -1.31 -0.08
CA GLU A 74 -3.61 -0.92 1.24
C GLU A 74 -5.02 -0.36 1.18
N LEU A 75 -5.31 0.53 0.23
CA LEU A 75 -6.68 1.00 0.05
C LEU A 75 -7.63 -0.14 -0.34
N ARG A 76 -7.22 -0.98 -1.31
CA ARG A 76 -8.09 -2.07 -1.78
C ARG A 76 -8.37 -3.08 -0.67
N ALA A 77 -7.36 -3.41 0.13
CA ALA A 77 -7.49 -4.33 1.25
C ALA A 77 -8.35 -3.75 2.39
N ALA A 78 -8.31 -2.44 2.60
CA ALA A 78 -9.04 -1.74 3.67
C ALA A 78 -10.56 -1.71 3.47
N ILE A 79 -11.06 -1.88 2.25
CA ILE A 79 -12.51 -1.90 1.96
C ILE A 79 -13.02 -3.34 2.04
N ALA A 80 -14.01 -3.60 2.89
CA ALA A 80 -14.54 -4.94 3.15
C ALA A 80 -15.13 -5.61 1.90
N ALA A 81 -15.85 -4.84 1.09
CA ALA A 81 -16.50 -5.30 -0.15
C ALA A 81 -15.50 -5.70 -1.25
N ASN A 82 -14.26 -5.22 -1.19
CA ASN A 82 -13.27 -5.52 -2.21
C ASN A 82 -12.77 -6.95 -2.13
N ARG A 83 -12.32 -7.45 -3.28
CA ARG A 83 -11.66 -8.75 -3.46
C ARG A 83 -10.40 -8.60 -4.30
N CYS A 84 -9.51 -9.56 -4.16
CA CYS A 84 -8.38 -9.70 -5.08
C CYS A 84 -8.90 -9.98 -6.51
N PRO A 85 -8.39 -9.30 -7.55
CA PRO A 85 -8.77 -9.60 -8.94
C PRO A 85 -8.41 -11.03 -9.39
N TYR A 86 -7.51 -11.70 -8.66
CA TYR A 86 -7.13 -13.10 -8.86
C TYR A 86 -7.62 -14.02 -7.74
N GLU A 87 -8.60 -13.56 -6.95
CA GLU A 87 -9.27 -14.35 -5.90
C GLU A 87 -8.30 -14.98 -4.88
N LYS A 88 -7.15 -14.31 -4.63
CA LYS A 88 -6.17 -14.74 -3.62
C LYS A 88 -6.59 -14.40 -2.19
N TRP A 89 -7.59 -13.53 -2.03
CA TRP A 89 -8.21 -13.10 -0.79
C TRP A 89 -9.50 -12.32 -1.07
#